data_AF-A0A921F5S1-F1
#
_entry.id   AF-A0A921F5S1-F1
#
_cell.length_a   1.000
_cell.length_b   1.000
_cell.length_c   1.000
_cell.angle_alpha   90.00
_cell.angle_beta   90.00
_cell.angle_gamma   90.00
#
_symmetry.space_group_name_H-M   'P 1'
#
loop_
_entity.id
_entity.type
_entity.pdbx_description
1 polymer ?
#
loop_
_entity_poly.entity_id
_entity_poly.type
_entity_poly.pdbx_seq_one_letter_code
_entity_poly.pdbx_strand_id
1 'polypeptide(L)'
;MLEHTGPDPAPAGDSSPLPGSAPRSFTPAQASGTTAVDPRELERVGAELENASALVSDGLAAYESIPMDVLAVALGPVGGEFLAAFDAATTRHRQLLAHTGRCVGAAGQLCRACANAFEGVDDSAAGSLNAADATGAGEMKV
;
A
#
# COMPACT_ATOMS: atom_id res chain seq x y z
N MET A 1 -62.37 -7.03 43.34
CA MET A 1 -61.01 -7.61 43.40
C MET A 1 -60.70 -8.15 42.02
N LEU A 2 -60.16 -7.31 41.13
CA LEU A 2 -59.80 -7.63 39.75
C LEU A 2 -58.63 -6.71 39.38
N GLU A 3 -57.56 -7.35 38.92
CA GLU A 3 -56.20 -6.81 38.86
C GLU A 3 -55.96 -5.90 37.66
N HIS A 4 -55.02 -4.98 37.83
CA HIS A 4 -54.63 -3.96 36.88
C HIS A 4 -53.50 -4.50 36.00
N THR A 5 -53.82 -5.09 34.84
CA THR A 5 -52.84 -5.53 33.85
C THR A 5 -52.56 -4.40 32.85
N GLY A 6 -51.53 -3.59 33.14
CA GLY A 6 -50.90 -2.73 32.14
C GLY A 6 -49.99 -3.55 31.22
N PRO A 7 -49.84 -3.19 29.93
CA PRO A 7 -48.85 -3.81 29.05
C PRO A 7 -47.43 -3.34 29.45
N ASP A 8 -46.58 -4.31 29.78
CA ASP A 8 -45.16 -4.16 30.08
C ASP A 8 -44.37 -3.80 28.79
N PRO A 9 -43.54 -2.73 28.79
CA PRO A 9 -42.70 -2.39 27.64
C PRO A 9 -41.59 -3.43 27.42
N ALA A 10 -41.37 -3.75 26.15
CA ALA A 10 -40.36 -4.68 25.66
C ALA A 10 -38.95 -4.46 26.27
N PRO A 11 -38.17 -5.53 26.49
CA PRO A 11 -36.82 -5.41 27.02
C PRO A 11 -35.94 -4.60 26.06
N ALA A 12 -35.22 -3.64 26.63
CA ALA A 12 -34.21 -2.85 25.95
C ALA A 12 -33.27 -3.77 25.17
N GLY A 13 -33.19 -3.53 23.86
CA GLY A 13 -32.28 -4.21 22.96
C GLY A 13 -30.85 -4.09 23.47
N ASP A 14 -30.27 -5.27 23.69
CA ASP A 14 -28.90 -5.54 24.03
C ASP A 14 -27.95 -4.71 23.14
N SER A 15 -27.37 -3.65 23.71
CA SER A 15 -26.29 -2.93 23.05
C SER A 15 -25.04 -3.79 23.14
N SER A 16 -24.91 -4.72 22.19
CA SER A 16 -23.64 -5.43 21.95
C SER A 16 -22.55 -4.37 21.71
N PRO A 17 -21.51 -4.28 22.55
CA PRO A 17 -20.37 -3.45 22.22
C PRO A 17 -19.71 -4.04 20.97
N LEU A 18 -19.55 -3.21 19.93
CA LEU A 18 -18.69 -3.50 18.79
C LEU A 18 -17.36 -4.05 19.33
N PRO A 19 -16.83 -5.18 18.81
CA PRO A 19 -15.55 -5.68 19.27
C PRO A 19 -14.52 -4.59 19.02
N GLY A 20 -13.97 -4.04 20.11
CA GLY A 20 -12.88 -3.09 20.06
C GLY A 20 -11.77 -3.72 19.24
N SER A 21 -11.50 -3.17 18.06
CA SER A 21 -10.27 -3.45 17.34
C SER A 21 -9.15 -2.87 18.18
N ALA A 22 -8.64 -3.67 19.13
CA ALA A 22 -7.34 -3.44 19.71
C ALA A 22 -6.36 -3.24 18.55
N PRO A 23 -5.44 -2.26 18.61
CA PRO A 23 -4.39 -2.17 17.62
C PRO A 23 -3.69 -3.52 17.62
N ARG A 24 -3.75 -4.23 16.48
CA ARG A 24 -2.96 -5.44 16.29
C ARG A 24 -1.52 -4.96 16.35
N SER A 25 -0.90 -5.06 17.52
CA SER A 25 0.53 -4.90 17.67
C SER A 25 1.14 -5.90 16.71
N PHE A 26 1.71 -5.39 15.62
CA PHE A 26 2.54 -6.18 14.75
C PHE A 26 3.78 -6.50 15.58
N THR A 27 3.75 -7.64 16.25
CA THR A 27 4.96 -8.23 16.81
C THR A 27 5.65 -8.84 15.61
N PRO A 28 6.74 -8.26 15.06
CA PRO A 28 7.53 -8.99 14.08
C PRO A 28 7.95 -10.27 14.79
N ALA A 29 7.55 -11.42 14.27
CA ALA A 29 8.19 -12.66 14.64
C ALA A 29 9.69 -12.40 14.39
N GLN A 30 10.51 -12.43 15.44
CA GLN A 30 11.95 -12.51 15.24
C GLN A 30 12.16 -13.84 14.52
N ALA A 31 12.25 -13.78 13.20
CA ALA A 31 12.81 -14.85 12.40
C ALA A 31 14.30 -14.91 12.78
N SER A 32 14.61 -15.62 13.86
CA SER A 32 15.94 -16.17 14.09
C SER A 32 16.17 -17.20 13.00
N GLY A 33 16.73 -16.73 11.89
CA GLY A 33 17.01 -17.51 10.71
C GLY A 33 17.11 -16.54 9.55
N THR A 34 18.28 -16.47 8.92
CA THR A 34 18.48 -15.73 7.68
C THR A 34 17.49 -16.21 6.62
N THR A 35 16.31 -15.58 6.54
CA THR A 35 15.49 -15.66 5.33
C THR A 35 16.26 -14.90 4.27
N ALA A 36 17.09 -15.61 3.52
CA ALA A 36 17.76 -15.03 2.36
C ALA A 36 16.67 -14.42 1.47
N VAL A 37 16.66 -13.10 1.39
CA VAL A 37 15.72 -12.36 0.53
C VAL A 37 16.29 -12.45 -0.87
N ASP A 38 15.57 -13.08 -1.79
CA ASP A 38 15.98 -13.19 -3.19
C ASP A 38 15.92 -11.79 -3.86
N PRO A 39 17.05 -11.27 -4.38
CA PRO A 39 17.08 -9.98 -5.09
C PRO A 39 16.10 -9.94 -6.26
N ARG A 40 15.89 -11.06 -6.96
CA ARG A 40 14.96 -11.13 -8.09
C ARG A 40 13.51 -10.99 -7.66
N GLU A 41 13.15 -11.56 -6.51
CA GLU A 41 11.81 -11.38 -5.94
C GLU A 41 11.62 -9.93 -5.46
N LEU A 42 12.66 -9.27 -4.94
CA LEU A 42 12.61 -7.84 -4.62
C LEU A 42 12.43 -6.97 -5.86
N GLU A 43 13.13 -7.24 -6.96
CA GLU A 43 12.93 -6.52 -8.22
C GLU A 43 11.51 -6.68 -8.74
N ARG A 44 11.01 -7.92 -8.72
CA ARG A 44 9.64 -8.24 -9.16
C ARG A 44 8.60 -7.51 -8.32
N VAL A 45 8.67 -7.63 -6.99
CA VAL A 45 7.76 -6.93 -6.07
C VAL A 45 7.88 -5.42 -6.24
N GLY A 46 9.11 -4.91 -6.42
CA GLY A 46 9.35 -3.49 -6.71
C GLY A 46 8.64 -3.01 -7.97
N ALA A 47 8.73 -3.78 -9.06
CA ALA A 47 8.06 -3.48 -10.32
C ALA A 47 6.52 -3.57 -10.20
N GLU A 48 5.99 -4.55 -9.47
CA GLU A 48 4.55 -4.68 -9.21
C GLU A 48 4.01 -3.46 -8.42
N LEU A 49 4.75 -2.99 -7.41
CA LEU A 49 4.41 -1.80 -6.64
C LEU A 49 4.49 -0.51 -7.48
N GLU A 50 5.54 -0.34 -8.28
CA GLU A 50 5.65 0.80 -9.20
C GLU A 50 4.49 0.83 -10.20
N ASN A 51 4.11 -0.33 -10.76
CA ASN A 51 2.97 -0.45 -11.65
C ASN A 51 1.65 -0.12 -10.95
N ALA A 52 1.44 -0.58 -9.71
CA ALA A 52 0.26 -0.21 -8.91
C ALA A 52 0.20 1.30 -8.65
N SER A 53 1.33 1.95 -8.35
CA SER A 53 1.43 3.40 -8.21
C SER A 53 1.08 4.13 -9.51
N ALA A 54 1.52 3.63 -10.65
CA ALA A 54 1.19 4.19 -11.96
C ALA A 54 -0.32 4.11 -12.23
N LEU A 55 -0.95 2.95 -12.00
CA LEU A 55 -2.40 2.78 -12.17
C LEU A 55 -3.22 3.75 -11.30
N VAL A 56 -2.81 3.99 -10.06
CA VAL A 56 -3.47 4.98 -9.19
C VAL A 56 -3.31 6.39 -9.74
N SER A 57 -2.12 6.73 -10.24
CA SER A 57 -1.82 8.05 -10.80
C SER A 57 -2.62 8.29 -12.09
N ASP A 58 -2.68 7.30 -12.98
CA ASP A 58 -3.45 7.34 -14.23
C ASP A 58 -4.95 7.47 -13.96
N GLY A 59 -5.47 6.74 -12.97
CA GLY A 59 -6.89 6.85 -12.57
C GLY A 59 -7.25 8.23 -12.03
N LEU A 60 -6.34 8.86 -11.27
CA LEU A 60 -6.53 10.24 -10.79
C LEU A 60 -6.45 11.25 -11.93
N ALA A 61 -5.51 11.09 -12.86
CA ALA A 61 -5.40 11.92 -14.06
C ALA A 61 -6.66 11.80 -14.94
N ALA A 62 -7.20 10.60 -15.09
CA ALA A 62 -8.45 10.37 -15.80
C ALA A 62 -9.63 11.10 -15.14
N TYR A 63 -9.72 11.09 -13.81
CA TYR A 63 -10.74 11.88 -13.09
C TYR A 63 -10.56 13.39 -13.33
N GLU A 64 -9.33 13.89 -13.23
CA GLU A 64 -9.03 15.31 -13.45
C GLU A 64 -9.28 15.77 -14.90
N SER A 65 -9.28 14.84 -15.85
CA SER A 65 -9.62 15.12 -17.25
C SER A 65 -11.13 15.27 -17.51
N ILE A 66 -11.99 14.94 -16.55
CA ILE A 66 -13.44 15.08 -16.70
C ILE A 66 -13.78 16.58 -16.80
N PRO A 67 -14.44 17.04 -17.87
CA PRO A 67 -14.77 18.45 -18.05
C PRO A 67 -16.00 18.83 -17.20
N MET A 68 -15.80 18.92 -15.89
CA MET A 68 -16.87 19.16 -14.90
C MET A 68 -17.65 20.45 -15.19
N ASP A 69 -16.98 21.50 -15.68
CA ASP A 69 -17.64 22.76 -16.07
C ASP A 69 -18.58 22.59 -17.26
N VAL A 70 -18.19 21.79 -18.26
CA VAL A 70 -19.02 21.49 -19.44
C VAL A 70 -20.23 20.65 -19.04
N LEU A 71 -20.03 19.67 -18.15
CA LEU A 71 -21.10 18.85 -17.59
C LEU A 71 -22.09 19.69 -16.76
N ALA A 72 -21.59 20.63 -15.96
CA ALA A 72 -22.43 21.53 -15.16
C ALA A 72 -23.35 22.38 -16.04
N VAL A 73 -22.83 22.90 -17.16
CA VAL A 73 -23.65 23.65 -18.14
C VAL A 73 -24.71 22.75 -18.78
N ALA A 74 -24.35 21.53 -19.18
CA ALA A 74 -25.26 20.60 -19.84
C ALA A 74 -26.41 20.12 -18.94
N LEU A 75 -26.16 19.97 -17.63
CA LEU A 75 -27.14 19.49 -16.66
C LEU A 75 -28.01 20.60 -16.05
N GLY A 76 -27.71 21.87 -16.35
CA GLY A 76 -28.42 23.02 -15.79
C GLY A 76 -28.16 23.23 -14.29
N PRO A 77 -28.89 24.15 -13.64
CA PRO A 77 -28.56 24.65 -12.30
C PRO A 77 -28.48 23.55 -11.22
N VAL A 78 -29.49 22.68 -11.17
CA VAL A 78 -29.56 21.59 -10.16
C VAL A 78 -28.46 20.55 -10.37
N GLY A 79 -28.15 20.23 -11.63
CA GLY A 79 -27.06 19.29 -11.95
C GLY A 79 -25.68 19.87 -11.66
N GLY A 80 -25.49 21.17 -11.86
CA GLY A 80 -24.27 21.88 -11.48
C GLY A 80 -24.03 21.86 -9.97
N GLU A 81 -25.06 22.10 -9.16
CA GLU A 81 -24.97 21.99 -7.70
C GLU A 81 -24.62 20.57 -7.24
N PHE A 82 -25.22 19.55 -7.87
CA PHE A 82 -24.87 18.16 -7.62
C PHE A 82 -23.41 17.86 -7.94
N LEU A 83 -22.92 18.30 -9.12
CA LEU A 83 -21.53 18.09 -9.52
C LEU A 83 -20.54 18.77 -8.56
N ALA A 84 -20.86 19.99 -8.12
CA ALA A 84 -20.05 20.70 -7.13
C ALA A 84 -20.01 19.96 -5.78
N ALA A 85 -21.17 19.47 -5.32
CA ALA A 85 -21.26 18.68 -4.09
C ALA A 85 -20.51 17.34 -4.22
N PHE A 86 -20.61 16.69 -5.37
CA PHE A 86 -19.89 15.46 -5.69
C PHE A 86 -18.38 15.68 -5.68
N ASP A 87 -17.88 16.73 -6.35
CA ASP A 87 -16.44 17.02 -6.38
C ASP A 87 -15.89 17.38 -4.99
N ALA A 88 -16.65 18.15 -4.21
CA ALA A 88 -16.32 18.44 -2.82
C ALA A 88 -16.28 17.14 -1.97
N ALA A 89 -17.23 16.24 -2.16
CA ALA A 89 -17.27 14.96 -1.44
C ALA A 89 -16.11 14.03 -1.82
N THR A 90 -15.67 14.02 -3.07
CA THR A 90 -14.58 13.14 -3.53
C THR A 90 -13.19 13.71 -3.28
N THR A 91 -13.05 15.02 -3.05
CA THR A 91 -11.75 15.71 -2.86
C THR A 91 -10.85 14.99 -1.86
N ARG A 92 -11.36 14.66 -0.67
CA ARG A 92 -10.57 13.96 0.36
C ARG A 92 -10.14 12.57 -0.11
N HIS A 93 -11.01 11.86 -0.81
CA HIS A 93 -10.70 10.52 -1.32
C HIS A 93 -9.59 10.58 -2.37
N ARG A 94 -9.62 11.57 -3.27
CA ARG A 94 -8.58 11.80 -4.28
C ARG A 94 -7.22 12.12 -3.65
N GLN A 95 -7.20 12.96 -2.62
CA GLN A 95 -5.97 13.28 -1.88
C GLN A 95 -5.39 12.04 -1.18
N LEU A 96 -6.23 11.20 -0.58
CA LEU A 96 -5.81 9.94 0.05
C LEU A 96 -5.26 8.95 -0.98
N LEU A 97 -5.95 8.77 -2.11
CA LEU A 97 -5.47 7.92 -3.20
C LEU A 97 -4.12 8.40 -3.74
N ALA A 98 -3.96 9.72 -3.95
CA ALA A 98 -2.70 10.29 -4.42
C ALA A 98 -1.55 10.03 -3.43
N HIS A 99 -1.83 10.15 -2.13
CA HIS A 99 -0.85 9.84 -1.08
C HIS A 99 -0.49 8.35 -1.07
N THR A 100 -1.49 7.47 -1.10
CA THR A 100 -1.29 6.02 -1.15
C THR A 100 -0.47 5.62 -2.37
N GLY A 101 -0.78 6.16 -3.56
CA GLY A 101 -0.01 5.93 -4.78
C GLY A 101 1.47 6.29 -4.59
N ARG A 102 1.77 7.48 -4.05
CA ARG A 102 3.16 7.88 -3.74
C ARG A 102 3.86 6.96 -2.75
N CYS A 103 3.17 6.52 -1.69
CA CYS A 103 3.73 5.59 -0.72
C CYS A 103 4.04 4.22 -1.34
N VAL A 104 3.14 3.72 -2.19
CA VAL A 104 3.32 2.46 -2.92
C VAL A 104 4.48 2.57 -3.91
N GLY A 105 4.59 3.67 -4.66
CA GLY A 105 5.72 3.92 -5.55
C GLY A 105 7.05 4.01 -4.80
N ALA A 106 7.08 4.68 -3.63
CA ALA A 106 8.27 4.74 -2.78
C ALA A 106 8.67 3.35 -2.23
N ALA A 107 7.69 2.51 -1.87
CA ALA A 107 7.95 1.13 -1.49
C ALA A 107 8.55 0.32 -2.66
N GLY A 108 8.06 0.52 -3.88
CA GLY A 108 8.63 -0.11 -5.07
C GLY A 108 10.09 0.29 -5.33
N GLN A 109 10.40 1.59 -5.22
CA GLN A 109 11.77 2.11 -5.33
C GLN A 109 12.68 1.54 -4.23
N LEU A 110 12.17 1.38 -3.01
CA LEU A 110 12.92 0.76 -1.92
C LEU A 110 13.23 -0.71 -2.21
N CYS A 111 12.26 -1.49 -2.70
CA CYS A 111 12.50 -2.88 -3.10
C CYS A 111 13.59 -2.99 -4.17
N ARG A 112 13.56 -2.13 -5.19
CA ARG A 112 14.61 -2.06 -6.22
C ARG A 112 15.97 -1.67 -5.64
N ALA A 113 16.02 -0.67 -4.77
CA ALA A 113 17.26 -0.27 -4.10
C ALA A 113 17.85 -1.40 -3.26
N CYS A 114 17.01 -2.18 -2.56
CA CYS A 114 17.45 -3.35 -1.82
C CYS A 114 17.97 -4.46 -2.75
N ALA A 115 17.30 -4.76 -3.86
CA ALA A 115 17.76 -5.75 -4.83
C ALA A 115 19.17 -5.43 -5.34
N ASN A 116 19.37 -4.18 -5.80
CA ASN A 116 20.67 -3.71 -6.28
C ASN A 116 21.77 -3.80 -5.20
N ALA A 117 21.41 -3.56 -3.92
CA ALA A 117 22.35 -3.65 -2.82
C ALA A 117 22.79 -5.10 -2.58
N PHE A 118 21.89 -6.07 -2.71
CA PHE A 118 22.23 -7.49 -2.57
C PHE A 118 23.08 -8.00 -3.73
N GLU A 119 22.76 -7.63 -4.98
CA GLU A 119 23.58 -7.98 -6.14
C GLU A 119 25.02 -7.43 -6.01
N GLY A 120 25.18 -6.19 -5.56
CA GLY A 120 26.50 -5.60 -5.34
C GLY A 120 27.32 -6.29 -4.25
N VAL A 121 26.67 -6.85 -3.22
CA VAL A 121 27.34 -7.65 -2.18
C VAL A 121 27.80 -8.99 -2.76
N ASP A 122 26.96 -9.66 -3.55
CA ASP A 122 27.30 -10.93 -4.19
C ASP A 122 28.47 -10.78 -5.18
N ASP A 123 28.47 -9.72 -6.01
CA ASP A 123 29.57 -9.41 -6.93
C ASP A 123 30.89 -9.14 -6.19
N SER A 124 30.84 -8.37 -5.09
CA SER A 124 32.02 -8.09 -4.26
C SER A 124 32.55 -9.36 -3.60
N ALA A 125 31.67 -10.25 -3.12
CA ALA A 125 32.06 -11.53 -2.54
C ALA A 125 32.70 -12.44 -3.59
N ALA A 126 32.11 -12.57 -4.78
CA ALA A 126 32.66 -13.33 -5.90
C ALA A 126 34.04 -12.79 -6.33
N GLY A 127 34.20 -11.48 -6.41
CA GLY A 127 35.49 -10.84 -6.69
C GLY A 127 36.56 -11.18 -5.65
N SER A 128 36.21 -11.16 -4.36
CA SER A 128 37.13 -11.51 -3.28
C SER A 128 37.56 -12.98 -3.31
N LEU A 129 36.64 -13.89 -3.65
CA LEU A 129 36.92 -15.32 -3.77
C LEU A 129 37.84 -15.61 -4.97
N ASN A 130 37.56 -14.99 -6.12
CA ASN A 130 38.40 -15.11 -7.31
C ASN A 130 39.83 -14.56 -7.08
N ALA A 131 39.96 -13.47 -6.32
CA ALA A 131 41.25 -12.92 -5.93
C ALA A 131 42.03 -13.85 -4.97
N ALA A 132 41.33 -14.48 -4.02
CA ALA A 132 41.93 -15.45 -3.10
C ALA A 132 42.41 -16.72 -3.85
N ASP A 133 41.62 -17.24 -4.78
CA ASP A 133 41.96 -18.43 -5.58
C ASP A 133 43.18 -18.16 -6.49
N ALA A 134 43.24 -16.99 -7.13
CA ALA A 134 44.40 -16.56 -7.92
C ALA A 134 45.69 -16.44 -7.09
N THR A 135 45.57 -16.10 -5.80
CA THR A 135 46.71 -16.01 -4.87
C THR A 135 47.18 -17.40 -4.44
N GLY A 136 46.25 -18.32 -4.13
CA GLY A 136 46.57 -19.70 -3.75
C GLY A 136 47.18 -20.53 -4.88
N ALA A 137 46.79 -20.29 -6.14
CA ALA A 137 47.40 -20.95 -7.30
C ALA A 137 48.85 -20.49 -7.58
N GLY A 138 49.24 -19.31 -7.09
CA GLY A 138 50.61 -18.80 -7.17
C GLY A 138 51.58 -19.47 -6.20
N GLU A 139 51.08 -19.94 -5.05
CA GLU A 139 51.90 -20.57 -4.00
C GLU A 139 52.11 -22.08 -4.24
N MET A 140 51.30 -22.73 -5.07
CA MET A 140 51.43 -24.15 -5.44
C MET A 140 52.29 -24.37 -6.71
N LYS A 141 53.34 -23.56 -6.88
CA LYS A 141 54.44 -23.77 -7.83
C LYS A 141 55.76 -23.79 -7.05
N VAL A 142 56.05 -24.91 -6.39
CA VAL A 142 57.39 -25.25 -5.88
C VAL A 142 57.71 -26.67 -6.30
#